data_AF-A0A410WXB2-F1
#
_entry.id   AF-A0A410WXB2-F1
#
_cell.length_a   1.000
_cell.length_b   1.000
_cell.length_c   1.000
_cell.angle_alpha   90.00
_cell.angle_beta   90.00
_cell.angle_gamma   90.00
#
_symmetry.space_group_name_H-M   'P 1'
#
loop_
_entity.id
_entity.type
_entity.pdbx_description
1 polymer ?
#
loop_
_entity_poly.entity_id
_entity_poly.type
_entity_poly.pdbx_seq_one_letter_code
_entity_poly.pdbx_strand_id
1 'polypeptide(L)'
;MSTPITLDYLIKNIDQPLMNLLDIKDDFRNETPVEDLFVNPGANRETRVINALRRGGICNLENVMNVKFSYIYRLRNMGKVSITVLLNAIVNHYHINSLIPCLKSRSDYQEEYKNIVCTIEPILLQKISTCMFQNLSLEQQRKLLKLITGQ
;
A
#
# COMPACT_ATOMS: atom_id res chain seq x y z
N MET A 1 -7.07 2.69 23.62
CA MET A 1 -5.98 2.63 22.63
C MET A 1 -6.03 1.26 21.99
N SER A 2 -6.42 1.17 20.72
CA SER A 2 -6.54 -0.10 20.00
C SER A 2 -5.14 -0.62 19.66
N THR A 3 -4.86 -1.88 19.95
CA THR A 3 -3.59 -2.52 19.59
C THR A 3 -3.41 -2.45 18.06
N PRO A 4 -2.24 -2.03 17.54
CA PRO A 4 -2.03 -1.96 16.10
C PRO A 4 -2.17 -3.36 15.46
N ILE A 5 -2.99 -3.45 14.43
CA ILE A 5 -3.20 -4.69 13.66
C ILE A 5 -1.98 -4.90 12.77
N THR A 6 -1.15 -5.87 13.12
CA THR A 6 0.04 -6.25 12.35
C THR A 6 -0.25 -7.44 11.44
N LEU A 7 0.54 -7.60 10.37
CA LEU A 7 0.43 -8.79 9.50
C LEU A 7 0.65 -10.09 10.29
N ASP A 8 1.53 -10.09 11.29
CA ASP A 8 1.78 -11.26 12.13
C ASP A 8 0.56 -11.60 13.00
N TYR A 9 -0.18 -10.60 13.49
CA TYR A 9 -1.45 -10.81 14.18
C TYR A 9 -2.49 -11.45 13.25
N LEU A 10 -2.60 -10.95 12.01
CA LEU A 10 -3.53 -11.49 11.01
C LEU A 10 -3.19 -12.95 10.66
N ILE A 11 -1.90 -13.27 10.50
CA ILE A 11 -1.45 -14.65 10.22
C ILE A 11 -1.67 -15.58 11.42
N LYS A 12 -1.52 -15.10 12.66
CA LYS A 12 -1.82 -15.91 13.86
C LYS A 12 -3.30 -16.25 14.00
N ASN A 13 -4.19 -15.39 13.49
CA ASN A 13 -5.64 -15.54 13.57
C ASN A 13 -6.27 -15.83 12.18
N ILE A 14 -5.48 -16.44 11.29
CA ILE A 14 -5.78 -16.55 9.85
C ILE A 14 -7.07 -17.32 9.51
N ASP A 15 -7.60 -18.11 10.42
CA ASP A 15 -8.85 -18.86 10.19
C ASP A 15 -10.12 -18.04 10.44
N GLN A 16 -9.99 -16.78 10.84
CA GLN A 16 -11.11 -15.85 10.96
C GLN A 16 -11.33 -15.05 9.66
N PRO A 17 -12.57 -14.61 9.38
CA PRO A 17 -12.86 -13.62 8.34
C PRO A 17 -12.13 -12.30 8.55
N LEU A 18 -11.78 -11.61 7.46
CA LEU A 18 -11.11 -10.31 7.53
C LEU A 18 -11.93 -9.25 8.28
N MET A 19 -13.26 -9.27 8.15
CA MET A 19 -14.11 -8.31 8.89
C MET A 19 -13.93 -8.41 10.42
N ASN A 20 -13.77 -9.63 10.94
CA ASN A 20 -13.59 -9.86 12.37
C ASN A 20 -12.17 -9.47 12.81
N LEU A 21 -11.18 -9.77 11.97
CA LEU A 21 -9.78 -9.43 12.23
C LEU A 21 -9.53 -7.92 12.25
N LEU A 22 -10.30 -7.17 11.46
CA LEU A 22 -10.20 -5.72 11.30
C LEU A 22 -11.25 -4.94 12.11
N ASP A 23 -12.13 -5.63 12.85
CA ASP A 23 -13.28 -5.07 13.57
C ASP A 23 -14.16 -4.15 12.68
N ILE A 24 -14.37 -4.56 11.43
CA ILE A 24 -15.23 -3.86 10.47
C ILE A 24 -16.66 -4.35 10.63
N LYS A 25 -17.56 -3.43 10.99
CA LYS A 25 -19.00 -3.67 11.16
C LYS A 25 -19.76 -2.98 10.04
N ASP A 26 -19.64 -3.54 8.85
CA ASP A 26 -20.35 -3.08 7.65
C ASP A 26 -21.41 -4.14 7.27
N ASP A 27 -22.50 -3.71 6.64
CA ASP A 27 -23.64 -4.58 6.26
C ASP A 27 -23.42 -5.19 4.86
N PHE A 28 -22.35 -4.79 4.15
CA PHE A 28 -21.89 -5.31 2.85
C PHE A 28 -22.96 -5.52 1.78
N ARG A 29 -24.13 -4.88 1.90
CA ARG A 29 -25.28 -5.06 1.00
C ARG A 29 -25.04 -4.58 -0.43
N ASN A 30 -23.94 -3.87 -0.64
CA ASN A 30 -23.52 -3.39 -1.94
C ASN A 30 -22.48 -4.35 -2.50
N GLU A 31 -22.72 -4.83 -3.72
CA GLU A 31 -21.80 -5.68 -4.49
C GLU A 31 -20.59 -4.88 -5.00
N THR A 32 -19.92 -4.11 -4.15
CA THR A 32 -18.76 -3.28 -4.54
C THR A 32 -17.69 -4.20 -5.15
N PRO A 33 -17.39 -4.04 -6.46
CA PRO A 33 -16.37 -4.84 -7.12
C PRO A 33 -15.03 -4.69 -6.42
N VAL A 34 -14.24 -5.77 -6.39
CA VAL A 34 -12.95 -5.76 -5.69
C VAL A 34 -11.95 -4.76 -6.29
N GLU A 35 -12.12 -4.41 -7.57
CA GLU A 35 -11.30 -3.43 -8.27
C GLU A 35 -11.45 -2.02 -7.69
N ASP A 36 -12.64 -1.70 -7.18
CA ASP A 36 -12.97 -0.36 -6.67
C ASP A 36 -12.29 -0.09 -5.31
N LEU A 37 -11.67 -1.11 -4.69
CA LEU A 37 -10.81 -0.94 -3.51
C LEU A 37 -9.47 -0.28 -3.85
N PHE A 38 -9.05 -0.35 -5.12
CA PHE A 38 -7.73 0.07 -5.54
C PHE A 38 -7.77 1.44 -6.21
N VAL A 39 -6.86 2.33 -5.83
CA VAL A 39 -6.79 3.70 -6.36
C VAL A 39 -6.37 3.71 -7.84
N ASN A 40 -5.58 2.73 -8.30
CA ASN A 40 -5.05 2.66 -9.67
C ASN A 40 -5.02 1.22 -10.22
N PRO A 41 -6.18 0.57 -10.47
CA PRO A 41 -6.30 -0.87 -10.72
C PRO A 41 -5.48 -1.41 -11.93
N GLY A 42 -4.91 -0.53 -12.76
CA GLY A 42 -3.96 -0.86 -13.84
C GLY A 42 -2.49 -0.99 -13.42
N ALA A 43 -2.11 -0.72 -12.17
CA ALA A 43 -0.75 -0.92 -11.70
C ALA A 43 -0.44 -2.42 -11.57
N ASN A 44 0.71 -2.87 -12.08
CA ASN A 44 1.11 -4.29 -12.15
C ASN A 44 0.91 -5.10 -10.85
N ARG A 45 0.99 -4.46 -9.68
CA ARG A 45 0.79 -5.10 -8.37
C ARG A 45 -0.69 -5.28 -8.03
N GLU A 46 -1.51 -4.26 -8.25
CA GLU A 46 -2.95 -4.27 -8.00
C GLU A 46 -3.65 -5.21 -8.97
N THR A 47 -3.32 -5.14 -10.26
CA THR A 47 -3.82 -6.07 -11.28
C THR A 47 -3.51 -7.53 -10.93
N ARG A 48 -2.35 -7.81 -10.33
CA ARG A 48 -2.00 -9.17 -9.87
C ARG A 48 -2.90 -9.63 -8.72
N VAL A 49 -3.17 -8.75 -7.75
CA VAL A 49 -4.05 -9.03 -6.60
C VAL A 49 -5.48 -9.27 -7.09
N ILE A 50 -6.02 -8.35 -7.89
CA ILE A 50 -7.35 -8.43 -8.51
C ILE A 50 -7.50 -9.77 -9.26
N ASN A 51 -6.55 -10.12 -10.11
CA ASN A 51 -6.59 -11.37 -10.85
C ASN A 51 -6.49 -12.62 -9.96
N ALA A 52 -5.72 -12.56 -8.87
CA ALA A 52 -5.63 -13.68 -7.93
C ALA A 52 -6.95 -13.89 -7.19
N LEU A 53 -7.61 -12.80 -6.77
CA LEU A 53 -8.91 -12.81 -6.11
C LEU A 53 -10.01 -13.35 -7.03
N ARG A 54 -10.12 -12.81 -8.26
CA ARG A 54 -11.09 -13.27 -9.26
C ARG A 54 -10.97 -14.76 -9.58
N ARG A 55 -9.73 -15.27 -9.73
CA ARG A 55 -9.48 -16.71 -9.96
C ARG A 55 -9.86 -17.57 -8.76
N GLY A 56 -9.83 -17.00 -7.57
CA GLY A 56 -10.35 -17.59 -6.34
C GLY A 56 -11.86 -17.39 -6.14
N GLY A 57 -12.60 -16.89 -7.13
CA GLY A 57 -14.03 -16.64 -7.00
C GLY A 57 -14.39 -15.49 -6.05
N ILE A 58 -13.42 -14.64 -5.71
CA ILE A 58 -13.63 -13.44 -4.89
C ILE A 58 -13.78 -12.25 -5.84
N CYS A 59 -15.01 -11.81 -6.06
CA CYS A 59 -15.34 -10.80 -7.06
C CYS A 59 -15.71 -9.44 -6.46
N ASN A 60 -16.19 -9.41 -5.22
CA ASN A 60 -16.66 -8.20 -4.55
C ASN A 60 -16.09 -8.08 -3.13
N LEU A 61 -16.26 -6.91 -2.52
CA LEU A 61 -15.79 -6.60 -1.18
C LEU A 61 -16.42 -7.52 -0.12
N GLU A 62 -17.71 -7.83 -0.25
CA GLU A 62 -18.38 -8.77 0.66
C GLU A 62 -17.65 -10.12 0.71
N ASN A 63 -17.29 -10.68 -0.44
CA ASN A 63 -16.54 -11.93 -0.52
C ASN A 63 -15.16 -11.79 0.13
N VAL A 64 -14.43 -10.70 -0.13
CA VAL A 64 -13.12 -10.44 0.50
C VAL A 64 -13.23 -10.45 2.02
N MET A 65 -14.27 -9.83 2.56
CA MET A 65 -14.42 -9.58 4.00
C MET A 65 -14.96 -10.78 4.78
N ASN A 66 -15.81 -11.60 4.15
CA ASN A 66 -16.50 -12.72 4.79
C ASN A 66 -15.77 -14.07 4.68
N VAL A 67 -14.94 -14.28 3.66
CA VAL A 67 -14.16 -15.53 3.58
C VAL A 67 -13.07 -15.55 4.64
N LYS A 68 -12.69 -16.75 5.08
CA LYS A 68 -11.55 -16.93 6.00
C LYS A 68 -10.29 -16.33 5.39
N PHE A 69 -9.50 -15.62 6.19
CA PHE A 69 -8.25 -15.04 5.70
C PHE A 69 -7.27 -16.11 5.18
N SER A 70 -7.34 -17.35 5.70
CA SER A 70 -6.57 -18.51 5.23
C SER A 70 -6.88 -18.91 3.80
N TYR A 71 -8.12 -18.67 3.35
CA TYR A 71 -8.50 -18.87 1.95
C TYR A 71 -7.76 -17.88 1.05
N ILE A 72 -7.86 -16.58 1.38
CA ILE A 72 -7.22 -15.49 0.62
C ILE A 72 -5.69 -15.66 0.59
N TYR A 73 -5.09 -15.97 1.74
CA TYR A 73 -3.65 -16.14 1.90
C TYR A 73 -3.09 -17.30 1.06
N ARG A 74 -3.90 -18.35 0.83
CA ARG A 74 -3.51 -19.52 0.04
C ARG A 74 -3.84 -19.41 -1.44
N LEU A 75 -4.46 -18.31 -1.89
CA LEU A 75 -4.74 -18.11 -3.30
C LEU A 75 -3.45 -18.12 -4.11
N ARG A 76 -3.50 -18.76 -5.28
CA ARG A 76 -2.36 -18.80 -6.20
C ARG A 76 -1.96 -17.37 -6.59
N ASN A 77 -0.68 -17.06 -6.42
CA ASN A 77 -0.09 -15.72 -6.64
C ASN A 77 -0.42 -14.66 -5.58
N MET A 78 -1.03 -15.02 -4.44
CA MET A 78 -1.14 -14.15 -3.26
C MET A 78 0.06 -14.31 -2.32
N GLY A 79 1.23 -13.87 -2.76
CA GLY A 79 2.40 -13.77 -1.88
C GLY A 79 2.28 -12.64 -0.86
N LYS A 80 3.23 -12.55 0.08
CA LYS A 80 3.26 -11.53 1.14
C LYS A 80 3.01 -10.10 0.63
N VAL A 81 3.67 -9.71 -0.46
CA VAL A 81 3.49 -8.37 -1.07
C VAL A 81 2.07 -8.14 -1.57
N SER A 82 1.47 -9.13 -2.23
CA SER A 82 0.10 -9.05 -2.75
C SER A 82 -0.94 -9.01 -1.62
N ILE A 83 -0.71 -9.76 -0.55
CA ILE A 83 -1.52 -9.68 0.68
C ILE A 83 -1.42 -8.30 1.32
N THR A 84 -0.23 -7.73 1.42
CA THR A 84 -0.06 -6.36 1.93
C THR A 84 -0.79 -5.34 1.06
N VAL A 85 -0.72 -5.46 -0.27
CA VAL A 85 -1.44 -4.55 -1.19
C VAL A 85 -2.96 -4.65 -0.99
N LEU A 86 -3.51 -5.86 -0.88
CA LEU A 86 -4.94 -6.04 -0.60
C LEU A 86 -5.35 -5.41 0.73
N LEU A 87 -4.61 -5.71 1.80
CA LEU A 87 -4.95 -5.19 3.12
C LEU A 87 -4.84 -3.66 3.19
N ASN A 88 -3.86 -3.07 2.51
CA ASN A 88 -3.73 -1.62 2.40
C ASN A 88 -4.92 -1.00 1.66
N ALA A 89 -5.39 -1.64 0.58
CA ALA A 89 -6.58 -1.20 -0.14
C ALA A 89 -7.82 -1.19 0.78
N ILE A 90 -8.03 -2.26 1.56
CA ILE A 90 -9.12 -2.36 2.54
C ILE A 90 -8.99 -1.29 3.64
N VAL A 91 -7.79 -1.13 4.21
CA VAL A 91 -7.51 -0.14 5.25
C VAL A 91 -7.78 1.28 4.76
N ASN A 92 -7.37 1.61 3.53
CA ASN A 92 -7.64 2.91 2.92
C ASN A 92 -9.13 3.12 2.65
N HIS A 93 -9.81 2.10 2.13
CA HIS A 93 -11.25 2.15 1.84
C HIS A 93 -12.09 2.42 3.10
N TYR A 94 -11.74 1.80 4.23
CA TYR A 94 -12.44 1.96 5.51
C TYR A 94 -11.84 3.05 6.42
N HIS A 95 -10.83 3.79 5.94
CA HIS A 95 -10.11 4.80 6.73
C HIS A 95 -9.62 4.28 8.10
N ILE A 96 -9.16 3.03 8.16
CA ILE A 96 -8.71 2.41 9.41
C ILE A 96 -7.31 2.94 9.73
N ASN A 97 -7.13 3.59 10.88
CA ASN A 97 -5.84 4.15 11.29
C ASN A 97 -4.77 3.09 11.70
N SER A 98 -4.93 1.81 11.32
CA SER A 98 -4.04 0.73 11.74
C SER A 98 -2.89 0.50 10.76
N LEU A 99 -1.68 0.71 11.27
CA LEU A 99 -0.36 0.47 10.69
C LEU A 99 -0.15 -0.99 10.23
N ILE A 100 -0.68 -1.36 9.08
CA ILE A 100 0.09 -2.25 8.22
C ILE A 100 1.21 -1.37 7.68
N PRO A 101 2.50 -1.66 7.96
CA PRO A 101 3.58 -0.91 7.35
C PRO A 101 3.40 -1.03 5.84
N CYS A 102 2.87 0.04 5.26
CA CYS A 102 2.73 0.15 3.84
C CYS A 102 4.17 0.04 3.34
N LEU A 103 4.49 -1.03 2.63
CA LEU A 103 5.70 -1.06 1.81
C LEU A 103 5.45 -0.03 0.71
N LYS A 104 5.55 1.26 1.06
CA LYS A 104 5.50 2.37 0.13
C LYS A 104 6.51 2.01 -0.96
N SER A 105 5.99 1.84 -2.15
CA SER A 105 6.79 1.52 -3.29
C SER A 105 7.68 2.72 -3.62
N ARG A 106 8.74 2.49 -4.39
CA ARG A 106 9.58 3.60 -4.87
C ARG A 106 8.75 4.65 -5.62
N SER A 107 7.69 4.25 -6.33
CA SER A 107 6.78 5.18 -7.00
C SER A 107 5.94 5.98 -6.02
N ASP A 108 5.46 5.39 -4.92
CA ASP A 108 4.65 6.09 -3.92
C ASP A 108 5.47 7.20 -3.25
N TYR A 109 6.72 6.88 -2.86
CA TYR A 109 7.65 7.88 -2.33
C TYR A 109 8.02 8.95 -3.36
N GLN A 110 8.09 8.59 -4.64
CA GLN A 110 8.43 9.53 -5.71
C GLN A 110 7.27 10.50 -5.98
N GLU A 111 6.04 10.02 -5.93
CA GLU A 111 4.83 10.84 -6.11
C GLU A 111 4.64 11.79 -4.92
N GLU A 112 4.78 11.27 -3.70
CA GLU A 112 4.76 12.08 -2.48
C GLU A 112 5.86 13.16 -2.50
N TYR A 113 7.08 12.79 -2.90
CA TYR A 113 8.17 13.75 -3.09
C TYR A 113 7.85 14.82 -4.13
N LYS A 114 7.30 14.45 -5.29
CA LYS A 114 6.89 15.42 -6.33
C LYS A 114 5.86 16.40 -5.81
N ASN A 115 4.84 15.91 -5.10
CA ASN A 115 3.77 16.74 -4.53
C ASN A 115 4.31 17.74 -3.51
N ILE A 116 5.24 17.30 -2.66
CA ILE A 116 5.92 18.16 -1.68
C ILE A 116 6.75 19.24 -2.40
N VAL A 117 7.55 18.87 -3.40
CA VAL A 117 8.37 19.82 -4.16
C VAL A 117 7.53 20.88 -4.87
N CYS A 118 6.38 20.49 -5.43
CA CYS A 118 5.49 21.42 -6.12
C CYS A 118 4.75 22.40 -5.20
N THR A 119 4.67 22.11 -3.89
CA THR A 119 3.91 22.91 -2.92
C THR A 119 4.80 23.75 -1.99
N ILE A 120 6.08 23.41 -1.87
CA ILE A 120 7.04 24.13 -1.03
C ILE A 120 7.52 25.42 -1.70
N GLU A 121 7.67 26.48 -0.91
CA GLU A 121 8.29 27.73 -1.35
C GLU A 121 9.73 27.53 -1.84
N PRO A 122 10.17 28.17 -2.94
CA PRO A 122 11.49 27.95 -3.54
C PRO A 122 12.68 28.09 -2.57
N ILE A 123 12.63 29.05 -1.65
CA ILE A 123 13.69 29.29 -0.65
C ILE A 123 13.82 28.11 0.31
N LEU A 124 12.70 27.55 0.74
CA LEU A 124 12.69 26.40 1.64
C LEU A 124 13.15 25.13 0.90
N LEU A 125 12.73 24.96 -0.37
CA LEU A 125 13.20 23.87 -1.22
C LEU A 125 14.72 23.91 -1.44
N GLN A 126 15.30 25.10 -1.63
CA GLN A 126 16.74 25.28 -1.78
C GLN A 126 17.50 24.87 -0.50
N LYS A 127 17.00 25.27 0.68
CA LYS A 127 17.57 24.87 1.98
C LYS A 127 17.52 23.37 2.18
N ILE A 128 16.37 22.73 1.91
CA ILE A 128 16.20 21.28 2.05
C ILE A 128 17.14 20.55 1.08
N SER A 129 17.20 20.98 -0.18
CA SER A 129 18.08 20.40 -1.20
C SER A 129 19.56 20.50 -0.80
N THR A 130 19.97 21.63 -0.22
CA THR A 130 21.34 21.85 0.25
C THR A 130 21.68 20.91 1.41
N CYS A 131 20.76 20.79 2.38
CA CYS A 131 20.91 19.86 3.50
C CYS A 131 20.99 18.40 3.02
N MET A 132 20.12 17.99 2.10
CA MET A 132 20.16 16.65 1.51
C MET A 132 21.48 16.40 0.78
N PHE A 133 21.96 17.37 0.00
CA PHE A 133 23.23 17.27 -0.72
C PHE A 133 24.43 17.09 0.21
N GLN A 134 24.47 17.84 1.32
CA GLN A 134 25.54 17.75 2.32
C GLN A 134 25.59 16.39 3.04
N ASN A 135 24.46 15.69 3.14
CA ASN A 135 24.38 14.36 3.74
C ASN A 135 24.81 13.22 2.81
N LEU A 136 25.06 13.51 1.52
CA LEU A 136 25.61 12.53 0.58
C LEU A 136 27.12 12.40 0.74
N SER A 137 27.67 11.22 0.49
CA SER A 137 29.13 11.04 0.35
C SER A 137 29.70 11.84 -0.83
N LEU A 138 30.99 12.17 -0.81
CA LEU A 138 31.65 12.88 -1.91
C LEU A 138 31.46 12.22 -3.28
N GLU A 139 31.46 10.88 -3.33
CA GLU A 139 31.22 10.14 -4.57
C GLU A 139 29.77 10.29 -5.06
N GLN A 140 28.79 10.24 -4.16
CA GLN A 140 27.38 10.44 -4.48
C GLN A 140 27.08 11.90 -4.88
N GLN A 141 27.68 12.88 -4.21
CA GLN A 141 27.61 14.29 -4.57
C GLN A 141 28.13 14.52 -6.00
N ARG A 142 29.29 13.94 -6.34
CA ARG A 142 29.86 14.01 -7.70
C ARG A 142 28.94 13.37 -8.75
N LYS A 143 28.38 12.19 -8.47
CA LYS A 143 27.42 11.53 -9.36
C LYS A 143 26.16 12.36 -9.57
N LEU A 144 25.63 12.95 -8.50
CA LEU A 144 24.43 13.78 -8.56
C LEU A 144 24.67 15.08 -9.34
N LEU A 145 25.81 15.74 -9.11
CA LEU A 145 26.20 16.94 -9.88
C LEU A 145 26.29 16.63 -11.36
N LYS A 146 26.98 15.55 -11.75
CA LYS A 146 27.06 15.08 -13.13
C LYS A 146 25.70 14.86 -13.78
N LEU A 147 24.78 14.20 -13.06
CA LEU A 147 23.42 13.96 -13.52
C LEU A 147 22.62 15.26 -13.75
N ILE A 148 22.83 16.27 -12.91
CA ILE A 148 22.12 17.56 -13.01
C ILE A 148 22.75 18.46 -14.10
N THR A 149 24.08 18.46 -14.23
CA THR A 149 24.82 19.32 -15.15
C THR A 149 25.01 18.71 -16.54
N GLY A 150 24.68 17.42 -16.73
CA GLY A 150 24.83 16.71 -18.00
C GLY A 150 26.29 16.35 -18.35
N GLN A 151 27.16 16.25 -17.34
CA GLN A 151 28.62 15.98 -17.48
C GLN A 151 29.01 14.53 -17.15
#